data_AF-A0A482W2I5-F1
#
_entry.id   AF-A0A482W2I5-F1
#
_cell.length_a   1.000
_cell.length_b   1.000
_cell.length_c   1.000
_cell.angle_alpha   90.00
_cell.angle_beta   90.00
_cell.angle_gamma   90.00
#
_symmetry.space_group_name_H-M   'P 1'
#
loop_
_entity.id
_entity.type
_entity.pdbx_description
1 polymer ?
#
loop_
_entity_poly.entity_id
_entity_poly.type
_entity_poly.pdbx_seq_one_letter_code
_entity_poly.pdbx_strand_id
1 'polypeptide(L)'
;ISSRVMKAEKQDYFQIPLNYYDKLGLRPSCTSYKKYVSIYILYPLLLMLCGLVLFNIRYQNDNIFEMVAVFESLSAFGYIFVRKTIFMVHGSLFEEIIQERSRFWNYDLFGQNTEKEFRKQMGFCVFLIKSLLIGCCTAITIHVFTPIFVEGYVLPDACFIPGDNNFFIIIIYSLEVLFYVETFFMVGIFDGFFLLMCTDLKIQFKILKKTVRSIRIEKNEDKYWIKLKTCCNYHNFLLSNLETRKFVLFWLMKSQVPIPMTGAGIFQLNRSTLLQVIIRKTILIVHRSLFEEMIEELQSKLRSNACHFQFSLF
;
A
#
# COMPACT_ATOMS: atom_id res chain seq x y z
N ILE A 1 -37.68 11.59 17.66
CA ILE A 1 -36.80 12.54 16.91
C ILE A 1 -35.39 12.65 17.54
N SER A 2 -35.19 12.28 18.81
CA SER A 2 -33.85 12.30 19.46
C SER A 2 -32.97 11.04 19.28
N SER A 3 -33.40 10.02 18.52
CA SER A 3 -32.62 8.78 18.27
C SER A 3 -32.08 8.63 16.84
N ARG A 4 -32.39 9.56 15.93
CA ARG A 4 -31.77 9.64 14.58
C ARG A 4 -30.56 10.58 14.51
N VAL A 5 -30.23 11.23 15.63
CA VAL A 5 -29.06 12.10 15.80
C VAL A 5 -27.92 11.37 16.54
N MET A 6 -28.14 10.12 16.96
CA MET A 6 -27.06 9.21 17.32
C MET A 6 -26.35 8.73 16.05
N LYS A 7 -25.34 9.51 15.68
CA LYS A 7 -24.08 9.03 15.10
C LYS A 7 -24.27 7.95 14.02
N ALA A 8 -24.63 8.39 12.81
CA ALA A 8 -23.88 7.88 11.66
C ALA A 8 -22.43 8.29 11.90
N GLU A 9 -21.70 7.49 12.69
CA GLU A 9 -20.25 7.56 12.77
C GLU A 9 -19.81 7.63 11.31
N LYS A 10 -19.24 8.77 10.90
CA LYS A 10 -18.71 8.94 9.55
C LYS A 10 -17.78 7.77 9.36
N GLN A 11 -18.23 6.77 8.58
CA GLN A 11 -17.52 5.52 8.44
C GLN A 11 -16.14 5.85 7.89
N ASP A 12 -15.13 5.78 8.75
CA ASP A 12 -13.76 6.07 8.35
C ASP A 12 -13.27 4.88 7.54
N TYR A 13 -13.23 5.06 6.22
CA TYR A 13 -12.80 4.01 5.29
C TYR A 13 -11.38 3.52 5.56
N PHE A 14 -10.56 4.29 6.28
CA PHE A 14 -9.20 3.92 6.66
C PHE A 14 -9.10 3.15 7.97
N GLN A 15 -10.20 2.88 8.65
CA GLN A 15 -10.17 2.09 9.89
C GLN A 15 -9.52 0.72 9.67
N ILE A 16 -9.70 0.11 8.49
CA ILE A 16 -9.07 -1.17 8.14
C ILE A 16 -7.54 -1.08 8.13
N PRO A 17 -6.88 -0.26 7.29
CA PRO A 17 -5.42 -0.15 7.29
C PRO A 17 -4.87 0.37 8.62
N LEU A 18 -5.56 1.29 9.30
CA LEU A 18 -5.13 1.79 10.61
C LEU A 18 -5.12 0.69 11.68
N ASN A 19 -6.16 -0.14 11.73
CA ASN A 19 -6.22 -1.27 12.65
C ASN A 19 -5.07 -2.27 12.40
N TYR A 20 -4.69 -2.48 11.14
CA TYR A 20 -3.54 -3.33 10.82
C TYR A 20 -2.22 -2.66 11.20
N TYR A 21 -2.08 -1.36 10.98
CA TYR A 21 -0.89 -0.60 11.35
C TYR A 21 -0.65 -0.61 12.87
N ASP A 22 -1.71 -0.45 13.65
CA ASP A 22 -1.69 -0.53 15.12
C ASP A 22 -1.42 -1.96 15.64
N LYS A 23 -1.77 -3.00 14.87
CA LYS A 23 -1.45 -4.40 15.22
C LYS A 23 0.00 -4.75 14.93
N LEU A 24 0.57 -4.21 13.84
CA LEU A 24 1.95 -4.44 13.43
C LEU A 24 2.98 -3.80 14.40
N GLY A 25 2.55 -2.82 15.19
CA GLY A 25 3.40 -2.16 16.18
C GLY A 25 4.41 -1.17 15.58
N LEU A 26 4.32 -0.89 14.28
CA LEU A 26 5.24 0.02 13.60
C LEU A 26 4.78 1.48 13.62
N ARG A 27 3.53 1.75 14.00
CA ARG A 27 3.03 3.12 14.12
C ARG A 27 3.73 3.87 15.26
N PRO A 28 4.20 5.11 15.06
CA PRO A 28 4.87 5.88 16.10
C PRO A 28 4.00 6.08 17.36
N SER A 29 2.70 6.33 17.18
CA SER A 29 1.73 6.45 18.29
C SER A 29 1.29 5.12 18.92
N CYS A 30 1.84 3.98 18.51
CA CYS A 30 1.46 2.68 19.06
C CYS A 30 1.98 2.51 20.49
N THR A 31 1.42 1.54 21.23
CA THR A 31 1.89 1.21 22.58
C THR A 31 3.34 0.72 22.54
N SER A 32 4.14 1.14 23.54
CA SER A 32 5.59 0.84 23.60
C SER A 32 5.92 -0.65 23.51
N TYR A 33 5.06 -1.53 24.04
CA TYR A 33 5.28 -2.97 24.02
C TYR A 33 5.23 -3.58 22.61
N LYS A 34 4.26 -3.19 21.76
CA LYS A 34 4.14 -3.72 20.40
C LYS A 34 5.30 -3.26 19.53
N LYS A 35 5.66 -1.99 19.70
CA LYS A 35 6.84 -1.40 19.05
C LYS A 35 8.10 -2.15 19.45
N TYR A 36 8.26 -2.46 20.73
CA TYR A 36 9.40 -3.23 21.22
C TYR A 36 9.48 -4.61 20.57
N VAL A 37 8.38 -5.36 20.57
CA VAL A 37 8.33 -6.70 19.95
C VAL A 37 8.64 -6.63 18.45
N SER A 38 8.03 -5.70 17.72
CA SER A 38 8.21 -5.59 16.27
C SER A 38 9.64 -5.22 15.87
N ILE A 39 10.25 -4.27 16.59
CA ILE A 39 11.58 -3.72 16.28
C ILE A 39 12.71 -4.58 16.84
N TYR A 40 12.64 -5.01 18.10
CA TYR A 40 13.78 -5.65 18.77
C TYR A 40 13.72 -7.17 18.76
N ILE A 41 12.57 -7.78 18.46
CA ILE A 41 12.42 -9.24 18.40
C ILE A 41 12.21 -9.67 16.95
N LEU A 42 11.13 -9.21 16.31
CA LEU A 42 10.76 -9.71 14.99
C LEU A 42 11.72 -9.24 13.88
N TYR A 43 12.23 -8.01 13.92
CA TYR A 43 13.13 -7.51 12.88
C TYR A 43 14.51 -8.22 12.87
N PRO A 44 15.20 -8.44 14.00
CA PRO A 44 16.41 -9.24 14.03
C PRO A 44 16.19 -10.69 13.58
N LEU A 45 15.06 -11.31 13.95
CA LEU A 45 14.70 -12.65 13.49
C LEU A 45 14.50 -12.69 11.95
N LEU A 46 13.91 -11.64 11.37
CA LEU A 46 13.78 -11.54 9.91
C LEU A 46 15.13 -11.42 9.22
N LEU A 47 16.05 -10.64 9.79
CA LEU A 47 17.43 -10.51 9.30
C LEU A 47 18.18 -11.83 9.38
N MET A 48 18.01 -12.58 10.48
CA MET A 48 18.58 -13.93 10.62
C MET A 48 18.05 -14.86 9.53
N LEU A 49 16.73 -14.86 9.29
CA LEU A 49 16.11 -15.67 8.24
C LEU A 49 16.64 -15.29 6.84
N CYS A 50 16.74 -14.00 6.53
CA CYS A 50 17.37 -13.53 5.29
C CYS A 50 18.83 -14.00 5.18
N GLY A 51 19.58 -14.00 6.29
CA GLY A 51 20.94 -14.51 6.36
C GLY A 51 21.04 -16.00 6.05
N LEU A 52 20.11 -16.82 6.57
CA LEU A 52 20.03 -18.25 6.27
C LEU A 52 19.72 -18.52 4.80
N VAL A 53 18.78 -17.77 4.20
CA VAL A 53 18.48 -17.87 2.76
C VAL A 53 19.70 -17.50 1.91
N LEU A 54 20.39 -16.41 2.24
CA LEU A 54 21.62 -16.00 1.55
C LEU A 54 22.74 -17.04 1.72
N PHE A 55 22.85 -17.65 2.89
CA PHE A 55 23.82 -18.71 3.14
C PHE A 55 23.52 -19.97 2.32
N ASN A 56 22.24 -20.27 2.10
CA ASN A 56 21.80 -21.40 1.27
C ASN A 56 22.34 -21.33 -0.17
N ILE A 57 22.52 -20.12 -0.72
CA ILE A 57 23.11 -19.90 -2.06
C ILE A 57 24.48 -20.58 -2.20
N ARG A 58 25.27 -20.64 -1.12
CA ARG A 58 26.61 -21.25 -1.16
C ARG A 58 26.59 -22.78 -1.31
N TYR A 59 25.51 -23.43 -0.91
CA TYR A 59 25.39 -24.89 -0.90
C TYR A 59 24.68 -25.42 -2.15
N GLN A 60 23.86 -24.61 -2.80
CA GLN A 60 23.00 -25.02 -3.92
C GLN A 60 23.65 -24.76 -5.29
N ASN A 61 24.89 -25.21 -5.49
CA ASN A 61 25.64 -24.95 -6.74
C ASN A 61 25.37 -25.97 -7.85
N ASP A 62 24.81 -27.14 -7.52
CA ASP A 62 24.79 -28.27 -8.44
C ASP A 62 23.51 -28.34 -9.29
N ASN A 63 22.43 -27.66 -8.87
CA ASN A 63 21.13 -27.69 -9.56
C ASN A 63 20.56 -26.28 -9.75
N ILE A 64 20.35 -25.89 -11.02
CA ILE A 64 19.79 -24.60 -11.39
C ILE A 64 18.38 -24.40 -10.79
N PHE A 65 17.58 -25.46 -10.68
CA PHE A 65 16.23 -25.36 -10.13
C PHE A 65 16.22 -25.05 -8.64
N GLU A 66 17.15 -25.63 -7.87
CA GLU A 66 17.31 -25.34 -6.44
C GLU A 66 17.79 -23.90 -6.23
N MET A 67 18.72 -23.44 -7.08
CA MET A 67 19.17 -22.05 -7.05
C MET A 67 18.02 -21.06 -7.34
N VAL A 68 17.14 -21.37 -8.30
CA VAL A 68 15.94 -20.55 -8.59
C VAL A 68 15.04 -20.48 -7.36
N ALA A 69 14.78 -21.60 -6.69
CA ALA A 69 13.96 -21.62 -5.49
C ALA A 69 14.56 -20.73 -4.37
N VAL A 70 15.88 -20.76 -4.17
CA VAL A 70 16.55 -19.88 -3.20
C VAL A 70 16.41 -18.40 -3.57
N PHE A 71 16.48 -18.04 -4.85
CA PHE A 71 16.26 -16.66 -5.29
C PHE A 71 14.80 -16.22 -5.14
N GLU A 72 13.83 -17.11 -5.35
CA GLU A 72 12.42 -16.83 -5.08
C GLU A 72 12.21 -16.52 -3.59
N SER A 73 12.76 -17.34 -2.70
CA SER A 73 12.72 -17.12 -1.25
C SER A 73 13.44 -15.84 -0.84
N LEU A 74 14.61 -15.55 -1.43
CA LEU A 74 15.33 -14.29 -1.20
C LEU A 74 14.48 -13.09 -1.63
N SER A 75 13.79 -13.18 -2.77
CA SER A 75 12.88 -12.13 -3.21
C SER A 75 11.68 -11.98 -2.28
N ALA A 76 11.13 -13.08 -1.77
CA ALA A 76 10.00 -13.06 -0.85
C ALA A 76 10.37 -12.38 0.47
N PHE A 77 11.42 -12.85 1.15
CA PHE A 77 11.86 -12.26 2.42
C PHE A 77 12.49 -10.88 2.25
N GLY A 78 13.22 -10.64 1.15
CA GLY A 78 13.75 -9.33 0.82
C GLY A 78 12.65 -8.28 0.68
N TYR A 79 11.52 -8.65 0.08
CA TYR A 79 10.35 -7.77 -0.01
C TYR A 79 9.76 -7.42 1.36
N ILE A 80 9.58 -8.41 2.24
CA ILE A 80 9.11 -8.20 3.62
C ILE A 80 10.08 -7.28 4.37
N PHE A 81 11.37 -7.56 4.25
CA PHE A 81 12.45 -6.78 4.87
C PHE A 81 12.44 -5.31 4.43
N VAL A 82 12.37 -5.06 3.13
CA VAL A 82 12.33 -3.69 2.58
C VAL A 82 11.08 -2.96 3.08
N ARG A 83 9.91 -3.58 2.98
CA ARG A 83 8.64 -2.99 3.45
C ARG A 83 8.66 -2.67 4.94
N LYS A 84 9.15 -3.59 5.78
CA LYS A 84 9.30 -3.38 7.22
C LYS A 84 10.24 -2.21 7.53
N THR A 85 11.38 -2.16 6.83
CA THR A 85 12.37 -1.10 6.99
C THR A 85 11.81 0.27 6.60
N ILE A 86 11.04 0.35 5.51
CA ILE A 86 10.34 1.58 5.09
C ILE A 86 9.41 2.07 6.22
N PHE A 87 8.62 1.19 6.83
CA PHE A 87 7.75 1.61 7.95
C PHE A 87 8.53 2.06 9.17
N MET A 88 9.65 1.41 9.49
CA MET A 88 10.49 1.81 10.61
C MET A 88 11.11 3.19 10.40
N VAL A 89 11.60 3.48 9.18
CA VAL A 89 12.27 4.74 8.85
C VAL A 89 11.28 5.87 8.61
N HIS A 90 10.17 5.59 7.93
CA HIS A 90 9.22 6.62 7.48
C HIS A 90 7.87 6.58 8.21
N GLY A 91 7.77 5.85 9.33
CA GLY A 91 6.52 5.67 10.05
C GLY A 91 5.86 6.98 10.52
N SER A 92 6.66 8.00 10.85
CA SER A 92 6.18 9.35 11.20
C SER A 92 5.47 10.04 10.05
N LEU A 93 6.01 9.90 8.83
CA LEU A 93 5.44 10.51 7.64
C LEU A 93 4.07 9.89 7.29
N PHE A 94 3.90 8.57 7.50
CA PHE A 94 2.58 7.95 7.37
C PHE A 94 1.58 8.54 8.37
N GLU A 95 2.01 8.78 9.61
CA GLU A 95 1.17 9.37 10.64
C GLU A 95 0.79 10.83 10.32
N GLU A 96 1.74 11.63 9.83
CA GLU A 96 1.48 12.98 9.34
C GLU A 96 0.43 12.98 8.23
N ILE A 97 0.57 12.10 7.22
CA ILE A 97 -0.42 11.96 6.14
C ILE A 97 -1.81 11.61 6.68
N ILE A 98 -1.89 10.72 7.67
CA ILE A 98 -3.15 10.34 8.33
C ILE A 98 -3.76 11.55 9.05
N GLN A 99 -2.95 12.35 9.75
CA GLN A 99 -3.40 13.54 10.46
C GLN A 99 -3.86 14.64 9.49
N GLU A 100 -3.14 14.88 8.41
CA GLU A 100 -3.47 15.89 7.39
C GLU A 100 -4.81 15.63 6.71
N ARG A 101 -5.24 14.36 6.61
CA ARG A 101 -6.55 13.98 6.07
C ARG A 101 -7.70 14.63 6.85
N SER A 102 -7.52 14.95 8.14
CA SER A 102 -8.55 15.67 8.92
C SER A 102 -8.89 17.05 8.35
N ARG A 103 -7.97 17.65 7.56
CA ARG A 103 -8.14 18.94 6.91
C ARG A 103 -8.86 18.84 5.56
N PHE A 104 -9.18 17.62 5.11
CA PHE A 104 -9.87 17.40 3.85
C PHE A 104 -11.29 17.92 3.93
N TRP A 105 -11.76 18.46 2.80
CA TRP A 105 -13.12 18.93 2.67
C TRP A 105 -14.11 17.77 2.76
N ASN A 106 -15.24 18.05 3.42
CA ASN A 106 -16.31 17.07 3.57
C ASN A 106 -16.96 16.76 2.21
N TYR A 107 -17.38 15.51 2.02
CA TYR A 107 -17.98 15.04 0.77
C TYR A 107 -19.39 15.59 0.51
N ASP A 108 -20.04 16.18 1.51
CA ASP A 108 -21.41 16.71 1.48
C ASP A 108 -21.51 18.14 0.92
N LEU A 109 -20.38 18.80 0.62
CA LEU A 109 -20.33 20.20 0.15
C LEU A 109 -21.22 20.51 -1.07
N PHE A 110 -21.48 19.54 -1.94
CA PHE A 110 -22.30 19.70 -3.16
C PHE A 110 -23.60 18.88 -3.13
N GLY A 111 -24.12 18.61 -1.94
CA GLY A 111 -25.38 17.91 -1.73
C GLY A 111 -25.28 16.38 -1.78
N GLN A 112 -26.37 15.74 -1.39
CA GLN A 112 -26.42 14.30 -1.12
C GLN A 112 -26.12 13.41 -2.32
N ASN A 113 -26.43 13.84 -3.55
CA ASN A 113 -26.17 13.04 -4.75
C ASN A 113 -24.67 12.89 -5.01
N THR A 114 -23.92 13.99 -4.92
CA THR A 114 -22.46 13.98 -5.06
C THR A 114 -21.81 13.20 -3.92
N GLU A 115 -22.30 13.38 -2.70
CA GLU A 115 -21.80 12.66 -1.52
C GLU A 115 -21.97 11.14 -1.69
N LYS A 116 -23.16 10.68 -2.12
CA LYS A 116 -23.43 9.26 -2.38
C LYS A 116 -22.50 8.68 -3.44
N GLU A 117 -22.21 9.44 -4.50
CA GLU A 117 -21.27 9.03 -5.55
C GLU A 117 -19.85 8.82 -4.99
N PHE A 118 -19.34 9.78 -4.22
CA PHE A 118 -18.01 9.69 -3.61
C PHE A 118 -17.90 8.59 -2.56
N ARG A 119 -18.94 8.42 -1.73
CA ARG A 119 -19.02 7.30 -0.76
C ARG A 119 -19.07 5.95 -1.46
N LYS A 120 -19.73 5.84 -2.62
CA LYS A 120 -19.73 4.63 -3.45
C LYS A 120 -18.32 4.33 -3.99
N GLN A 121 -17.58 5.34 -4.45
CA GLN A 121 -16.19 5.19 -4.90
C GLN A 121 -15.27 4.70 -3.77
N MET A 122 -15.36 5.30 -2.58
CA MET A 122 -14.61 4.83 -1.40
C MET A 122 -15.04 3.44 -0.94
N GLY A 123 -16.33 3.13 -0.97
CA GLY A 123 -16.86 1.80 -0.65
C GLY A 123 -16.33 0.72 -1.59
N PHE A 124 -16.25 1.02 -2.90
CA PHE A 124 -15.62 0.14 -3.87
C PHE A 124 -14.13 -0.07 -3.59
N CYS A 125 -13.39 0.98 -3.23
CA CYS A 125 -11.99 0.87 -2.83
C CYS A 125 -11.82 -0.06 -1.60
N VAL A 126 -12.65 0.10 -0.57
CA VAL A 126 -12.65 -0.80 0.60
C VAL A 126 -12.97 -2.25 0.20
N PHE A 127 -13.91 -2.45 -0.72
CA PHE A 127 -14.19 -3.78 -1.25
C PHE A 127 -12.95 -4.40 -1.92
N LEU A 128 -12.25 -3.65 -2.77
CA LEU A 128 -11.01 -4.10 -3.41
C LEU A 128 -9.93 -4.49 -2.39
N ILE A 129 -9.76 -3.70 -1.32
CA ILE A 129 -8.79 -3.99 -0.26
C ILE A 129 -9.15 -5.28 0.47
N LYS A 130 -10.43 -5.48 0.79
CA LYS A 130 -10.90 -6.75 1.40
C LYS A 130 -10.65 -7.94 0.48
N SER A 131 -10.95 -7.81 -0.81
CA SER A 131 -10.67 -8.85 -1.80
C SER A 131 -9.19 -9.16 -1.91
N LEU A 132 -8.32 -8.14 -1.90
CA LEU A 132 -6.87 -8.30 -1.91
C LEU A 132 -6.38 -9.06 -0.67
N LEU A 133 -6.90 -8.71 0.51
CA LEU A 133 -6.55 -9.38 1.77
C LEU A 133 -7.02 -10.83 1.78
N ILE A 134 -8.22 -11.13 1.30
CA ILE A 134 -8.71 -12.51 1.17
C ILE A 134 -7.78 -13.31 0.23
N GLY A 135 -7.45 -12.75 -0.93
CA GLY A 135 -6.52 -13.38 -1.87
C GLY A 135 -5.13 -13.62 -1.25
N CYS A 136 -4.61 -12.66 -0.50
CA CYS A 136 -3.35 -12.79 0.22
C CYS A 136 -3.39 -13.88 1.29
N CYS A 137 -4.47 -13.95 2.08
CA CYS A 137 -4.67 -15.00 3.08
C CYS A 137 -4.72 -16.40 2.45
N THR A 138 -5.47 -16.56 1.36
CA THR A 138 -5.52 -17.82 0.60
C THR A 138 -4.15 -18.20 0.05
N ALA A 139 -3.41 -17.24 -0.52
CA ALA A 139 -2.07 -17.49 -1.05
C ALA A 139 -1.09 -17.93 0.05
N ILE A 140 -1.07 -17.25 1.20
CA ILE A 140 -0.25 -17.62 2.36
C ILE A 140 -0.61 -19.02 2.85
N THR A 141 -1.91 -19.32 2.95
CA THR A 141 -2.39 -20.63 3.40
C THR A 141 -1.89 -21.75 2.48
N ILE A 142 -2.06 -21.59 1.16
CA ILE A 142 -1.57 -22.57 0.18
C ILE A 142 -0.05 -22.73 0.28
N HIS A 143 0.69 -21.62 0.39
CA HIS A 143 2.15 -21.64 0.46
C HIS A 143 2.66 -22.36 1.72
N VAL A 144 2.10 -22.02 2.89
CA VAL A 144 2.45 -22.63 4.18
C VAL A 144 2.17 -24.14 4.19
N PHE A 145 1.10 -24.59 3.54
CA PHE A 145 0.76 -26.01 3.47
C PHE A 145 1.44 -26.77 2.32
N THR A 146 2.18 -26.10 1.44
CA THR A 146 2.84 -26.74 0.29
C THR A 146 3.77 -27.91 0.69
N PRO A 147 4.61 -27.79 1.75
CA PRO A 147 5.46 -28.90 2.21
C PRO A 147 4.72 -30.19 2.60
N ILE A 148 3.42 -30.09 2.94
CA ILE A 148 2.61 -31.26 3.32
C ILE A 148 2.14 -32.03 2.07
N PHE A 149 1.90 -31.31 0.97
CA PHE A 149 1.28 -31.88 -0.23
C PHE A 149 2.27 -32.20 -1.34
N VAL A 150 3.47 -31.62 -1.31
CA VAL A 150 4.48 -31.76 -2.36
C VAL A 150 5.71 -32.44 -1.79
N GLU A 151 5.96 -33.67 -2.26
CA GLU A 151 7.17 -34.41 -1.90
C GLU A 151 8.43 -33.63 -2.28
N GLY A 152 9.43 -33.65 -1.39
CA GLY A 152 10.70 -32.94 -1.57
C GLY A 152 10.75 -31.54 -0.95
N TYR A 153 9.61 -30.94 -0.56
CA TYR A 153 9.60 -29.67 0.16
C TYR A 153 9.60 -29.91 1.67
N VAL A 154 10.65 -29.46 2.35
CA VAL A 154 10.76 -29.51 3.82
C VAL A 154 10.23 -28.22 4.47
N LEU A 155 10.42 -27.08 3.80
CA LEU A 155 10.03 -25.75 4.24
C LEU A 155 9.19 -25.06 3.14
N PRO A 156 8.30 -24.10 3.48
CA PRO A 156 7.54 -23.33 2.50
C PRO A 156 8.45 -22.61 1.50
N ASP A 157 9.53 -22.01 1.98
CA ASP A 157 10.57 -21.37 1.17
C ASP A 157 11.92 -22.07 1.36
N ALA A 158 12.77 -22.03 0.33
CA ALA A 158 14.09 -22.63 0.34
C ALA A 158 15.04 -21.86 1.27
N CYS A 159 15.39 -22.49 2.40
CA CYS A 159 16.24 -21.90 3.43
C CYS A 159 17.29 -22.90 3.91
N PHE A 160 18.45 -22.40 4.35
CA PHE A 160 19.50 -23.26 4.91
C PHE A 160 19.09 -23.80 6.28
N ILE A 161 19.15 -25.13 6.45
CA ILE A 161 18.86 -25.81 7.71
C ILE A 161 20.19 -26.28 8.33
N PRO A 162 20.59 -25.74 9.50
CA PRO A 162 21.84 -26.12 10.13
C PRO A 162 21.77 -27.55 10.67
N GLY A 163 22.68 -28.41 10.19
CA GLY A 163 22.89 -29.76 10.72
C GLY A 163 21.74 -30.75 10.49
N ASP A 164 20.82 -30.46 9.55
CA ASP A 164 19.70 -31.33 9.16
C ASP A 164 18.90 -31.90 10.35
N ASN A 165 18.72 -31.09 11.39
CA ASN A 165 18.02 -31.50 12.60
C ASN A 165 16.55 -31.07 12.53
N ASN A 166 15.64 -32.03 12.78
CA ASN A 166 14.19 -31.82 12.87
C ASN A 166 13.80 -30.63 13.76
N PHE A 167 14.56 -30.37 14.83
CA PHE A 167 14.32 -29.22 15.70
C PHE A 167 14.48 -27.87 14.97
N PHE A 168 15.53 -27.72 14.15
CA PHE A 168 15.74 -26.49 13.38
C PHE A 168 14.71 -26.32 12.27
N ILE A 169 14.28 -27.43 11.65
CA ILE A 169 13.19 -27.42 10.65
C ILE A 169 11.92 -26.81 11.26
N ILE A 170 11.50 -27.27 12.44
CA ILE A 170 10.29 -26.77 13.12
C ILE A 170 10.42 -25.27 13.46
N ILE A 171 11.59 -24.84 13.92
CA ILE A 171 11.84 -23.43 14.26
C ILE A 171 11.77 -22.55 13.00
N ILE A 172 12.50 -22.92 11.94
CA ILE A 172 12.55 -22.13 10.71
C ILE A 172 11.15 -22.09 10.08
N TYR A 173 10.46 -23.23 9.99
CA TYR A 173 9.08 -23.30 9.52
C TYR A 173 8.16 -22.33 10.29
N SER A 174 8.26 -22.32 11.63
CA SER A 174 7.46 -21.42 12.46
C SER A 174 7.79 -19.94 12.24
N LEU A 175 9.05 -19.61 12.00
CA LEU A 175 9.48 -18.25 11.66
C LEU A 175 8.98 -17.82 10.29
N GLU A 176 9.04 -18.68 9.28
CA GLU A 176 8.50 -18.39 7.95
C GLU A 176 6.99 -18.11 8.01
N VAL A 177 6.23 -18.98 8.68
CA VAL A 177 4.78 -18.77 8.91
C VAL A 177 4.50 -17.44 9.59
N LEU A 178 5.29 -17.10 10.62
CA LEU A 178 5.16 -15.83 11.33
C LEU A 178 5.37 -14.62 10.41
N PHE A 179 6.39 -14.66 9.54
CA PHE A 179 6.66 -13.56 8.60
C PHE A 179 5.69 -13.51 7.42
N TYR A 180 5.10 -14.62 7.01
CA TYR A 180 3.98 -14.60 6.06
C TYR A 180 2.74 -13.94 6.66
N VAL A 181 2.42 -14.24 7.92
CA VAL A 181 1.37 -13.53 8.65
C VAL A 181 1.69 -12.03 8.76
N GLU A 182 2.97 -11.67 8.98
CA GLU A 182 3.40 -10.28 8.96
C GLU A 182 3.18 -9.61 7.59
N THR A 183 3.44 -10.35 6.50
CA THR A 183 3.22 -9.90 5.11
C THR A 183 1.76 -9.54 4.87
N PHE A 184 0.82 -10.36 5.37
CA PHE A 184 -0.61 -10.07 5.27
C PHE A 184 -0.96 -8.70 5.86
N PHE A 185 -0.41 -8.37 7.03
CA PHE A 185 -0.60 -7.05 7.64
C PHE A 185 0.01 -5.94 6.80
N MET A 186 1.23 -6.13 6.29
CA MET A 186 1.90 -5.14 5.44
C MET A 186 1.15 -4.87 4.14
N VAL A 187 0.54 -5.88 3.51
CA VAL A 187 -0.32 -5.69 2.33
C VAL A 187 -1.53 -4.83 2.67
N GLY A 188 -2.19 -5.10 3.78
CA GLY A 188 -3.33 -4.31 4.25
C GLY A 188 -2.97 -2.85 4.50
N ILE A 189 -1.80 -2.60 5.08
CA ILE A 189 -1.36 -1.23 5.37
C ILE A 189 -0.85 -0.56 4.09
N PHE A 190 0.17 -1.08 3.42
CA PHE A 190 0.77 -0.39 2.27
C PHE A 190 -0.20 -0.25 1.11
N ASP A 191 -0.68 -1.37 0.58
CA ASP A 191 -1.49 -1.36 -0.64
C ASP A 191 -2.90 -0.82 -0.33
N GLY A 192 -3.44 -1.14 0.85
CA GLY A 192 -4.73 -0.62 1.28
C GLY A 192 -4.74 0.88 1.59
N PHE A 193 -3.77 1.37 2.36
CA PHE A 193 -3.65 2.81 2.64
C PHE A 193 -3.43 3.60 1.36
N PHE A 194 -2.58 3.09 0.47
CA PHE A 194 -2.30 3.71 -0.81
C PHE A 194 -3.56 3.91 -1.66
N LEU A 195 -4.32 2.82 -1.88
CA LEU A 195 -5.52 2.85 -2.72
C LEU A 195 -6.55 3.84 -2.17
N LEU A 196 -6.73 3.86 -0.84
CA LEU A 196 -7.64 4.79 -0.17
C LEU A 196 -7.17 6.23 -0.27
N MET A 197 -5.89 6.52 -0.01
CA MET A 197 -5.34 7.88 -0.11
C MET A 197 -5.43 8.43 -1.53
N CYS A 198 -5.16 7.61 -2.55
CA CYS A 198 -5.27 8.02 -3.95
C CYS A 198 -6.72 8.31 -4.34
N THR A 199 -7.65 7.45 -3.92
CA THR A 199 -9.08 7.63 -4.18
C THR A 199 -9.62 8.87 -3.48
N ASP A 200 -9.26 9.10 -2.22
CA ASP A 200 -9.65 10.28 -1.45
C ASP A 200 -9.10 11.56 -2.10
N LEU A 201 -7.82 11.58 -2.48
CA LEU A 201 -7.25 12.72 -3.24
C LEU A 201 -8.00 12.99 -4.55
N LYS A 202 -8.30 11.95 -5.34
CA LYS A 202 -9.08 12.08 -6.58
C LYS A 202 -10.43 12.75 -6.29
N ILE A 203 -11.09 12.35 -5.21
CA ILE A 203 -12.33 12.96 -4.74
C ILE A 203 -12.11 14.42 -4.34
N GLN A 204 -11.06 14.74 -3.56
CA GLN A 204 -10.76 16.11 -3.15
C GLN A 204 -10.50 17.06 -4.34
N PHE A 205 -9.81 16.60 -5.38
CA PHE A 205 -9.64 17.38 -6.62
C PHE A 205 -10.96 17.58 -7.37
N LYS A 206 -11.85 16.58 -7.38
CA LYS A 206 -13.20 16.73 -7.95
C LYS A 206 -14.04 17.75 -7.18
N ILE A 207 -13.98 17.74 -5.85
CA ILE A 207 -14.64 18.72 -4.99
C ILE A 207 -14.08 20.11 -5.28
N LEU A 208 -12.76 20.29 -5.29
CA LEU A 208 -12.10 21.55 -5.62
C LEU A 208 -12.53 22.10 -6.99
N LYS A 209 -12.56 21.25 -8.02
CA LYS A 209 -13.04 21.63 -9.36
C LYS A 209 -14.49 22.12 -9.34
N LYS A 210 -15.38 21.44 -8.59
CA LYS A 210 -16.78 21.87 -8.42
C LYS A 210 -16.87 23.19 -7.65
N THR A 211 -16.05 23.38 -6.61
CA THR A 211 -15.99 24.62 -5.81
C THR A 211 -15.61 25.80 -6.68
N VAL A 212 -14.52 25.70 -7.44
CA VAL A 212 -14.09 26.77 -8.35
C VAL A 212 -15.18 27.13 -9.37
N ARG A 213 -15.85 26.13 -9.96
CA ARG A 213 -16.95 26.34 -10.91
C ARG A 213 -18.20 26.97 -10.29
N SER A 214 -18.45 26.74 -9.00
CA SER A 214 -19.59 27.31 -8.28
C SER A 214 -19.40 28.78 -7.90
N ILE A 215 -18.17 29.31 -7.99
CA ILE A 215 -17.90 30.72 -7.71
C ILE A 215 -18.52 31.54 -8.85
N ARG A 216 -19.66 32.17 -8.56
CA ARG A 216 -20.26 33.18 -9.43
C ARG A 216 -19.56 34.53 -9.20
N ILE A 217 -19.33 35.28 -10.27
CA ILE A 217 -18.83 36.65 -10.19
C ILE A 217 -19.98 37.51 -9.63
N GLU A 218 -19.98 37.72 -8.32
CA GLU A 218 -20.89 38.64 -7.63
C GLU A 218 -20.33 40.07 -7.73
N LYS A 219 -21.19 41.10 -7.66
CA LYS A 219 -20.75 42.52 -7.64
C LYS A 219 -19.85 42.87 -6.45
N ASN A 220 -19.81 42.01 -5.42
CA ASN A 220 -18.94 42.17 -4.26
C ASN A 220 -17.62 41.45 -4.50
N GLU A 221 -16.63 42.18 -5.00
CA GLU A 221 -15.31 41.67 -5.36
C GLU A 221 -14.58 41.01 -4.18
N ASP A 222 -14.70 41.55 -2.97
CA ASP A 222 -13.98 41.04 -1.79
C ASP A 222 -14.38 39.60 -1.45
N LYS A 223 -15.68 39.32 -1.46
CA LYS A 223 -16.21 37.98 -1.18
C LYS A 223 -15.79 36.97 -2.24
N TYR A 224 -15.68 37.41 -3.50
CA TYR A 224 -15.16 36.61 -4.60
C TYR A 224 -13.68 36.27 -4.37
N TRP A 225 -12.85 37.28 -4.09
CA TRP A 225 -11.41 37.12 -3.85
C TRP A 225 -11.12 36.21 -2.66
N ILE A 226 -11.88 36.31 -1.57
CA ILE A 226 -11.72 35.44 -0.39
C ILE A 226 -11.99 33.96 -0.75
N LYS A 227 -13.04 33.68 -1.52
CA LYS A 227 -13.34 32.30 -1.97
C LYS A 227 -12.27 31.76 -2.90
N LEU A 228 -11.80 32.58 -3.84
CA LEU A 228 -10.72 32.20 -4.76
C LEU A 228 -9.42 31.91 -4.00
N LYS A 229 -9.03 32.78 -3.08
CA LYS A 229 -7.86 32.59 -2.19
C LYS A 229 -7.97 31.29 -1.39
N THR A 230 -9.17 30.98 -0.88
CA THR A 230 -9.42 29.71 -0.16
C THR A 230 -9.22 28.50 -1.07
N CYS A 231 -9.70 28.55 -2.31
CA CYS A 231 -9.49 27.48 -3.29
C CYS A 231 -8.02 27.32 -3.68
N CYS A 232 -7.29 28.42 -3.87
CA CYS A 232 -5.85 28.40 -4.16
C CYS A 232 -5.05 27.82 -2.98
N ASN A 233 -5.36 28.23 -1.75
CA ASN A 233 -4.71 27.68 -0.55
C ASN A 233 -4.99 26.18 -0.41
N TYR A 234 -6.23 25.75 -0.67
CA TYR A 234 -6.58 24.34 -0.62
C TYR A 234 -5.91 23.53 -1.73
N HIS A 235 -5.82 24.08 -2.94
CA HIS A 235 -5.07 23.49 -4.05
C HIS A 235 -3.60 23.29 -3.70
N ASN A 236 -2.95 24.33 -3.15
CA ASN A 236 -1.56 24.26 -2.71
C ASN A 236 -1.37 23.21 -1.59
N PHE A 237 -2.32 23.12 -0.66
CA PHE A 237 -2.33 22.06 0.35
C PHE A 237 -2.44 20.66 -0.28
N LEU A 238 -3.36 20.46 -1.24
CA LEU A 238 -3.47 19.18 -1.95
C LEU A 238 -2.20 18.85 -2.75
N LEU A 239 -1.54 19.86 -3.35
CA LEU A 239 -0.29 19.66 -4.09
C LEU A 239 0.89 19.35 -3.16
N SER A 240 1.04 20.08 -2.05
CA SER A 240 2.05 19.79 -1.03
C SER A 240 1.89 18.36 -0.52
N ASN A 241 0.65 17.94 -0.25
CA ASN A 241 0.35 16.57 0.11
C ASN A 241 0.70 15.60 -1.01
N LEU A 242 0.45 15.94 -2.27
CA LEU A 242 0.85 15.12 -3.42
C LEU A 242 2.37 15.01 -3.55
N GLU A 243 3.17 16.02 -3.20
CA GLU A 243 4.63 15.95 -3.27
C GLU A 243 5.19 14.97 -2.24
N THR A 244 4.79 15.11 -0.99
CA THR A 244 5.12 14.16 0.08
C THR A 244 4.64 12.75 -0.30
N ARG A 245 3.43 12.66 -0.85
CA ARG A 245 2.87 11.38 -1.29
C ARG A 245 3.53 10.84 -2.53
N LYS A 246 4.02 11.66 -3.48
CA LYS A 246 4.78 11.21 -4.66
C LYS A 246 6.07 10.56 -4.23
N PHE A 247 6.72 11.08 -3.20
CA PHE A 247 7.89 10.44 -2.61
C PHE A 247 7.54 9.07 -2.03
N VAL A 248 6.47 8.98 -1.23
CA VAL A 248 5.96 7.70 -0.72
C VAL A 248 5.53 6.78 -1.85
N LEU A 249 4.79 7.28 -2.84
CA LEU A 249 4.32 6.56 -4.04
C LEU A 249 5.48 5.97 -4.81
N PHE A 250 6.50 6.78 -5.05
CA PHE A 250 7.69 6.38 -5.77
C PHE A 250 8.41 5.27 -5.03
N TRP A 251 8.54 5.41 -3.71
CA TRP A 251 9.11 4.37 -2.86
C TRP A 251 8.27 3.10 -2.81
N LEU A 252 6.95 3.23 -2.71
CA LEU A 252 6.01 2.10 -2.71
C LEU A 252 6.03 1.35 -4.03
N MET A 253 5.96 2.06 -5.15
CA MET A 253 6.03 1.47 -6.48
C MET A 253 7.41 0.86 -6.75
N LYS A 254 8.50 1.50 -6.32
CA LYS A 254 9.84 0.89 -6.40
C LYS A 254 9.96 -0.36 -5.52
N SER A 255 9.35 -0.37 -4.34
CA SER A 255 9.35 -1.55 -3.45
C SER A 255 8.45 -2.68 -3.94
N GLN A 256 7.48 -2.38 -4.80
CA GLN A 256 6.54 -3.34 -5.40
C GLN A 256 7.05 -3.99 -6.68
N VAL A 257 8.11 -3.48 -7.31
CA VAL A 257 8.77 -4.21 -8.40
C VAL A 257 9.53 -5.34 -7.71
N PRO A 258 9.05 -6.61 -7.72
CA PRO A 258 9.98 -7.70 -7.49
C PRO A 258 11.08 -7.45 -8.50
N ILE A 259 12.33 -7.29 -8.07
CA ILE A 259 13.45 -7.34 -9.00
C ILE A 259 13.15 -8.57 -9.82
N PRO A 260 12.84 -8.45 -11.13
CA PRO A 260 12.57 -9.62 -11.92
C PRO A 260 13.92 -10.32 -11.98
N MET A 261 14.19 -11.18 -11.01
CA MET A 261 15.05 -12.33 -11.17
C MET A 261 14.28 -13.33 -12.04
N THR A 262 13.74 -12.86 -13.16
CA THR A 262 13.55 -13.68 -14.34
C THR A 262 14.96 -14.09 -14.72
N GLY A 263 15.44 -15.19 -14.14
CA GLY A 263 16.61 -15.88 -14.63
C GLY A 263 16.40 -16.13 -16.11
N ALA A 264 17.07 -15.33 -16.95
CA ALA A 264 17.14 -15.44 -18.40
C ALA A 264 15.83 -15.83 -19.13
N GLY A 265 14.65 -15.40 -18.66
CA GLY A 265 13.37 -15.55 -19.37
C GLY A 265 12.91 -16.96 -19.78
N ILE A 266 13.50 -18.07 -19.29
CA ILE A 266 13.26 -19.40 -19.89
C ILE A 266 12.68 -20.46 -18.94
N PHE A 267 12.84 -20.40 -17.61
CA PHE A 267 12.48 -21.55 -16.78
C PHE A 267 11.38 -21.30 -15.73
N GLN A 268 10.28 -22.03 -15.95
CA GLN A 268 9.19 -22.42 -15.05
C GLN A 268 8.13 -21.36 -14.67
N LEU A 269 7.13 -21.23 -15.55
CA LEU A 269 5.77 -20.93 -15.12
C LEU A 269 5.19 -22.12 -14.35
N ASN A 270 5.47 -22.20 -13.05
CA ASN A 270 4.69 -23.06 -12.16
C ASN A 270 3.24 -22.50 -12.08
N ARG A 271 2.22 -23.37 -11.95
CA ARG A 271 0.81 -22.94 -11.93
C ARG A 271 0.50 -21.96 -10.77
N SER A 272 1.22 -22.09 -9.66
CA SER A 272 1.18 -21.17 -8.51
C SER A 272 1.73 -19.78 -8.86
N THR A 273 2.88 -19.70 -9.54
CA THR A 273 3.45 -18.46 -10.08
C THR A 273 2.56 -17.84 -11.15
N LEU A 274 1.86 -18.62 -11.99
CA LEU A 274 0.93 -18.08 -12.98
C LEU A 274 -0.25 -17.36 -12.30
N LEU A 275 -0.78 -17.91 -11.21
CA LEU A 275 -1.83 -17.26 -10.42
C LEU A 275 -1.32 -16.00 -9.72
N GLN A 276 -0.11 -16.03 -9.15
CA GLN A 276 0.52 -14.83 -8.58
C GLN A 276 0.83 -13.78 -9.65
N VAL A 277 1.27 -14.18 -10.85
CA VAL A 277 1.51 -13.29 -11.98
C VAL A 277 0.20 -12.73 -12.51
N ILE A 278 -0.87 -13.51 -12.61
CA ILE A 278 -2.19 -13.01 -13.02
C ILE A 278 -2.73 -12.04 -11.98
N ILE A 279 -2.66 -12.36 -10.69
CA ILE A 279 -3.10 -11.47 -9.61
C ILE A 279 -2.25 -10.19 -9.62
N ARG A 280 -0.91 -10.29 -9.69
CA ARG A 280 0.00 -9.14 -9.77
C ARG A 280 -0.24 -8.30 -11.02
N LYS A 281 -0.47 -8.93 -12.19
CA LYS A 281 -0.71 -8.25 -13.46
C LYS A 281 -2.09 -7.58 -13.44
N THR A 282 -3.09 -8.19 -12.82
CA THR A 282 -4.42 -7.58 -12.63
C THR A 282 -4.34 -6.41 -11.68
N ILE A 283 -3.61 -6.54 -10.57
CA ILE A 283 -3.34 -5.44 -9.64
C ILE A 283 -2.59 -4.33 -10.37
N LEU A 284 -1.52 -4.64 -11.10
CA LEU A 284 -0.75 -3.66 -11.88
C LEU A 284 -1.58 -3.00 -12.97
N ILE A 285 -2.50 -3.71 -13.64
CA ILE A 285 -3.41 -3.13 -14.62
C ILE A 285 -4.38 -2.16 -13.95
N VAL A 286 -4.96 -2.54 -12.81
CA VAL A 286 -5.86 -1.65 -12.04
C VAL A 286 -5.08 -0.45 -11.50
N HIS A 287 -3.88 -0.66 -10.96
CA HIS A 287 -3.02 0.39 -10.45
C HIS A 287 -2.57 1.33 -11.56
N ARG A 288 -2.17 0.78 -12.70
CA ARG A 288 -1.73 1.51 -13.88
C ARG A 288 -2.88 2.29 -14.50
N SER A 289 -4.08 1.71 -14.63
CA SER A 289 -5.23 2.45 -15.16
C SER A 289 -5.61 3.60 -14.22
N LEU A 290 -5.60 3.38 -12.91
CA LEU A 290 -5.87 4.44 -11.93
C LEU A 290 -4.80 5.53 -11.97
N PHE A 291 -3.52 5.14 -12.12
CA PHE A 291 -2.39 6.04 -12.10
C PHE A 291 -2.23 6.83 -13.40
N GLU A 292 -2.42 6.19 -14.56
CA GLU A 292 -2.43 6.86 -15.88
C GLU A 292 -3.61 7.84 -15.96
N GLU A 293 -4.80 7.46 -15.52
CA GLU A 293 -5.95 8.39 -15.45
C GLU A 293 -5.65 9.59 -14.52
N MET A 294 -4.97 9.36 -13.39
CA MET A 294 -4.56 10.43 -12.47
C MET A 294 -3.48 11.34 -13.09
N ILE A 295 -2.47 10.76 -13.75
CA ILE A 295 -1.36 11.51 -14.37
C ILE A 295 -1.86 12.30 -15.57
N GLU A 296 -2.67 11.72 -16.46
CA GLU A 296 -3.23 12.43 -17.60
C GLU A 296 -4.15 13.57 -17.14
N GLU A 297 -4.93 13.35 -16.09
CA GLU A 297 -5.75 14.41 -15.49
C GLU A 297 -4.88 15.51 -14.85
N LEU A 298 -3.76 15.17 -14.20
CA LEU A 298 -2.81 16.13 -13.62
C LEU A 298 -2.04 16.91 -14.69
N GLN A 299 -1.54 16.24 -15.72
CA GLN A 299 -0.74 16.83 -16.80
C GLN A 299 -1.60 17.72 -17.70
N SER A 300 -2.82 17.29 -18.05
CA SER A 300 -3.74 18.14 -18.82
C SER A 300 -4.12 19.40 -18.02
N LYS A 301 -4.29 19.29 -16.70
CA LYS A 301 -4.58 20.45 -15.83
C LYS A 301 -3.39 21.37 -15.63
N LEU A 302 -2.17 20.85 -15.49
CA LEU A 302 -0.96 21.67 -15.43
C LEU A 302 -0.77 22.46 -16.74
N ARG A 303 -1.00 21.82 -17.89
CA ARG A 303 -0.96 22.51 -19.20
C ARG A 303 -2.08 23.55 -19.33
N SER A 304 -3.30 23.22 -18.91
CA SER A 304 -4.43 24.16 -18.95
C SER A 304 -4.23 25.38 -18.05
N ASN A 305 -3.65 25.19 -16.86
CA ASN A 305 -3.40 26.29 -15.92
C ASN A 305 -2.20 27.15 -16.34
N ALA A 306 -1.17 26.56 -16.96
CA ALA A 306 -0.07 27.32 -17.54
C ALA A 306 -0.57 28.28 -18.64
N CYS A 307 -1.48 27.82 -19.50
CA CYS A 307 -2.09 28.67 -20.54
C CYS A 307 -3.00 29.76 -19.97
N HIS A 308 -3.73 29.50 -18.87
CA HIS A 308 -4.61 30.51 -18.27
C HIS A 308 -3.84 31.59 -17.48
N PHE A 309 -2.71 31.25 -16.85
CA PHE A 309 -1.88 32.23 -16.14
C PHE A 309 -1.08 33.13 -17.09
N GLN A 310 -0.73 32.66 -18.29
CA GLN A 310 -0.10 33.49 -19.32
C GLN A 310 -1.06 34.51 -19.94
N PHE A 311 -2.37 34.26 -19.93
CA PHE A 311 -3.39 35.16 -20.47
C PHE A 311 -3.96 36.16 -19.46
N SER A 312 -3.67 36.02 -18.16
CA SER A 312 -4.08 36.98 -17.13
C SER A 312 -2.96 37.93 -16.68
N LEU A 313 -1.79 37.86 -17.32
CA LEU A 313 -0.62 38.73 -17.10
C LEU A 313 -0.36 39.67 -18.30
N PHE A 314 -1.26 39.66 -19.29
CA PHE A 314 -1.41 40.65 -20.36
C PHE A 314 -2.83 41.20 -20.32
#